data_AF-A0A7W0G975-F1
#
_entry.id   AF-A0A7W0G975-F1
#
_cell.length_a   1.000
_cell.length_b   1.000
_cell.length_c   1.000
_cell.angle_alpha   90.00
_cell.angle_beta   90.00
_cell.angle_gamma   90.00
#
_symmetry.space_group_name_H-M   'P 1'
#
loop_
_entity.id
_entity.type
_entity.pdbx_description
1 polymer ?
#
loop_
_entity_poly.entity_id
_entity_poly.type
_entity_poly.pdbx_seq_one_letter_code
_entity_poly.pdbx_strand_id
1 'polypeptide(L)'
;MRKLLGNAWVVRGFSAVSAALLVIGAFTFIQSREDPSPRTNTTTYGRDYELPITTPKYTAADLPKNVRRVAGEFILAAAGREDLAKAWKLTHPELRVQCGCSYKHWLTGDIPVQYYPPNDIQTASFDVDELTPNEIFLRVLLVPKKGSTVKPQVFDMGVKVSGSGKQKAWLVNYWAPRSSIPVPAAIDGG
;
A
#
# COMPACT_ATOMS: atom_id res chain seq x y z
N MET A 1 -46.88 -77.36 -32.53
CA MET A 1 -48.06 -76.48 -32.70
C MET A 1 -47.96 -75.30 -31.74
N ARG A 2 -48.32 -74.11 -32.26
CA ARG A 2 -48.64 -72.83 -31.58
C ARG A 2 -47.53 -72.04 -30.87
N LYS A 3 -47.02 -71.10 -31.68
CA LYS A 3 -46.50 -69.77 -31.38
C LYS A 3 -47.42 -68.92 -30.47
N LEU A 4 -46.79 -67.86 -29.95
CA LEU A 4 -47.24 -66.45 -29.82
C LEU A 4 -47.60 -65.92 -28.41
N LEU A 5 -46.99 -64.75 -28.14
CA LEU A 5 -47.46 -63.59 -27.37
C LEU A 5 -46.97 -63.41 -25.92
N GLY A 6 -45.91 -62.61 -25.78
CA GLY A 6 -46.03 -61.25 -25.25
C GLY A 6 -46.11 -61.08 -23.73
N ASN A 7 -45.18 -60.32 -23.16
CA ASN A 7 -45.54 -59.00 -22.65
C ASN A 7 -44.31 -58.13 -22.36
N ALA A 8 -44.28 -57.01 -23.05
CA ALA A 8 -43.24 -56.00 -23.11
C ALA A 8 -43.21 -55.12 -21.83
N TRP A 9 -42.88 -55.72 -20.68
CA TRP A 9 -42.84 -54.99 -19.41
C TRP A 9 -41.42 -54.64 -18.91
N VAL A 10 -40.37 -55.33 -19.38
CA VAL A 10 -39.00 -55.10 -18.88
C VAL A 10 -38.23 -54.07 -19.73
N VAL A 11 -38.54 -53.91 -21.02
CA VAL A 11 -37.84 -52.95 -21.92
C VAL A 11 -38.48 -51.55 -21.88
N ARG A 12 -39.68 -51.39 -21.31
CA ARG A 12 -40.34 -50.07 -21.14
C ARG A 12 -39.97 -49.35 -19.84
N GLY A 13 -39.42 -50.05 -18.84
CA GLY A 13 -39.00 -49.44 -17.58
C GLY A 13 -37.71 -48.62 -17.69
N PHE A 14 -36.70 -49.12 -18.41
CA PHE A 14 -35.40 -48.45 -18.52
C PHE A 14 -35.39 -47.22 -19.45
N SER A 15 -36.20 -47.22 -20.51
CA SER A 15 -36.29 -46.07 -21.41
C SER A 15 -37.11 -44.92 -20.82
N ALA A 16 -38.10 -45.19 -19.97
CA ALA A 16 -38.87 -44.15 -19.31
C ALA A 16 -38.05 -43.39 -18.25
N VAL A 17 -37.21 -44.08 -17.48
CA VAL A 17 -36.30 -43.46 -16.50
C VAL A 17 -35.21 -42.65 -17.20
N SER A 18 -34.66 -43.14 -18.30
CA SER A 18 -33.63 -42.43 -19.08
C SER A 18 -34.20 -41.18 -19.78
N ALA A 19 -35.42 -41.26 -20.31
CA ALA A 19 -36.13 -40.12 -20.88
C ALA A 19 -36.51 -39.09 -19.79
N ALA A 20 -36.95 -39.54 -18.61
CA ALA A 20 -37.25 -38.65 -17.49
C ALA A 20 -35.99 -37.92 -16.98
N LEU A 21 -34.84 -38.59 -16.90
CA LEU A 21 -33.56 -37.97 -16.52
C LEU A 21 -33.06 -36.97 -17.57
N LEU A 22 -33.27 -37.25 -18.86
CA LEU A 22 -32.98 -36.29 -19.92
C LEU A 22 -33.89 -35.06 -19.87
N VAL A 23 -35.17 -35.22 -19.56
CA VAL A 23 -36.10 -34.08 -19.41
C VAL A 23 -35.77 -33.26 -18.17
N ILE A 24 -35.45 -33.90 -17.04
CA ILE A 24 -35.04 -33.20 -15.80
C ILE A 24 -33.68 -32.50 -16.00
N GLY A 25 -32.72 -33.17 -16.65
CA GLY A 25 -31.41 -32.60 -16.98
C GLY A 25 -31.49 -31.45 -17.97
N ALA A 26 -32.32 -31.56 -19.01
CA ALA A 26 -32.56 -30.49 -19.97
C ALA A 26 -33.30 -29.30 -19.33
N PHE A 27 -34.27 -29.56 -18.45
CA PHE A 27 -35.01 -28.50 -17.75
C PHE A 27 -34.14 -27.75 -16.74
N THR A 28 -33.26 -28.44 -16.02
CA THR A 28 -32.27 -27.80 -15.12
C THR A 28 -31.18 -27.06 -15.90
N PHE A 29 -30.72 -27.58 -17.04
CA PHE A 29 -29.74 -26.90 -17.88
C PHE A 29 -30.33 -25.66 -18.57
N ILE A 30 -31.60 -25.69 -19.00
CA ILE A 30 -32.28 -24.52 -19.58
C ILE A 30 -32.56 -23.46 -18.50
N GLN A 31 -32.89 -23.83 -17.26
CA GLN A 31 -33.00 -22.87 -16.16
C GLN A 31 -31.64 -22.32 -15.67
N SER A 32 -30.55 -23.07 -15.87
CA SER A 32 -29.18 -22.65 -15.53
C SER A 32 -28.54 -21.78 -16.61
N ARG A 33 -29.15 -21.62 -17.79
CA ARG A 33 -28.64 -20.71 -18.81
C ARG A 33 -28.99 -19.28 -18.42
N GLU A 34 -28.00 -18.56 -17.91
CA GLU A 34 -28.04 -17.10 -17.93
C GLU A 34 -28.20 -16.66 -19.39
N ASP A 35 -29.19 -15.79 -19.66
CA ASP A 35 -29.35 -15.14 -20.96
C ASP A 35 -28.00 -14.54 -21.44
N PRO A 36 -27.56 -14.78 -22.69
CA PRO A 36 -26.42 -14.08 -23.27
C PRO A 36 -26.79 -12.66 -23.75
N SER A 37 -27.97 -12.19 -23.38
CA SER A 37 -28.40 -10.81 -23.59
C SER A 37 -27.75 -9.94 -22.51
N PRO A 38 -27.16 -8.78 -22.86
CA PRO A 38 -26.67 -7.84 -21.85
C PRO A 38 -27.81 -7.55 -20.87
N ARG A 39 -27.68 -7.98 -19.61
CA ARG A 39 -28.66 -7.64 -18.58
C ARG A 39 -28.57 -6.14 -18.37
N THR A 40 -29.52 -5.42 -18.94
CA THR A 40 -29.79 -4.04 -18.57
C THR A 40 -30.37 -4.07 -17.16
N ASN A 41 -29.52 -3.96 -16.14
CA ASN A 41 -29.94 -3.73 -14.77
C ASN A 41 -30.54 -2.31 -14.68
N THR A 42 -31.81 -2.15 -15.08
CA THR A 42 -32.64 -1.04 -14.61
C THR A 42 -33.22 -1.40 -13.23
N THR A 43 -32.34 -1.70 -12.29
CA THR A 43 -32.60 -1.37 -10.88
C THR A 43 -32.35 0.13 -10.80
N THR A 44 -33.23 0.89 -10.15
CA THR A 44 -33.01 2.31 -9.87
C THR A 44 -31.60 2.51 -9.33
N TYR A 45 -30.68 2.93 -10.20
CA TYR A 45 -29.33 3.30 -9.83
C TYR A 45 -29.46 4.69 -9.21
N GLY A 46 -29.87 4.71 -7.95
CA GLY A 46 -29.30 5.68 -7.03
C GLY A 46 -27.81 5.59 -7.27
N ARG A 47 -27.26 6.65 -7.84
CA ARG A 47 -25.84 6.75 -8.14
C ARG A 47 -25.18 6.86 -6.77
N ASP A 48 -25.00 5.75 -6.09
CA ASP A 48 -24.18 5.63 -4.90
C ASP A 48 -22.74 5.56 -5.41
N TYR A 49 -22.31 6.63 -6.10
CA TYR A 49 -20.90 6.93 -6.08
C TYR A 49 -20.65 7.32 -4.62
N GLU A 50 -20.07 6.41 -3.86
CA GLU A 50 -19.30 6.85 -2.72
C GLU A 50 -18.27 7.81 -3.32
N LEU A 51 -18.48 9.12 -3.12
CA LEU A 51 -17.50 10.12 -3.51
C LEU A 51 -16.16 9.62 -2.99
N PRO A 52 -15.07 9.66 -3.78
CA PRO A 52 -13.77 9.33 -3.24
C PRO A 52 -13.63 10.15 -1.97
N ILE A 53 -13.44 9.46 -0.83
CA ILE A 53 -13.23 10.12 0.45
C ILE A 53 -12.14 11.15 0.18
N THR A 54 -12.48 12.43 0.30
CA THR A 54 -11.52 13.49 0.02
C THR A 54 -10.56 13.45 1.20
N THR A 55 -9.50 12.64 1.07
CA THR A 55 -8.41 12.66 2.05
C THR A 55 -7.93 14.11 2.11
N PRO A 56 -7.99 14.74 3.29
CA PRO A 56 -7.52 16.11 3.43
C PRO A 56 -6.09 16.17 2.92
N LYS A 57 -5.85 17.07 1.95
CA LYS A 57 -4.50 17.32 1.45
C LYS A 57 -3.80 18.22 2.44
N TYR A 58 -2.91 17.64 3.23
CA TYR A 58 -2.03 18.39 4.10
C TYR A 58 -0.84 18.94 3.30
N THR A 59 -0.31 20.05 3.77
CA THR A 59 0.86 20.70 3.21
C THR A 59 1.96 20.81 4.27
N ALA A 60 3.18 21.13 3.86
CA ALA A 60 4.27 21.41 4.79
C ALA A 60 3.96 22.55 5.79
N ALA A 61 3.00 23.43 5.48
CA ALA A 61 2.57 24.51 6.37
C ALA A 61 1.73 23.99 7.55
N ASP A 62 1.06 22.84 7.39
CA ASP A 62 0.24 22.20 8.43
C ASP A 62 1.08 21.43 9.45
N LEU A 63 2.38 21.22 9.15
CA LEU A 63 3.27 20.50 10.05
C LEU A 63 3.56 21.29 11.33
N PRO A 64 3.46 20.64 12.50
CA PRO A 64 3.97 21.21 13.74
C PRO A 64 5.45 21.61 13.59
N LYS A 65 5.81 22.82 14.03
CA LYS A 65 7.19 23.33 13.91
C LYS A 65 8.25 22.40 14.50
N ASN A 66 7.93 21.71 15.59
CA ASN A 66 8.82 20.75 16.23
C ASN A 66 9.03 19.49 15.37
N VAL A 67 8.00 19.01 14.66
CA VAL A 67 8.11 17.86 13.73
C VAL A 67 9.04 18.20 12.58
N ARG A 68 8.84 19.36 11.94
CA ARG A 68 9.72 19.83 10.85
C ARG A 68 11.17 19.95 11.31
N ARG A 69 11.39 20.44 12.52
CA ARG A 69 12.72 20.53 13.13
C ARG A 69 13.33 19.15 13.38
N VAL A 70 12.59 18.21 13.99
CA VAL A 70 13.05 16.84 14.23
C VAL A 70 13.42 16.15 12.90
N ALA A 71 12.59 16.28 11.87
CA ALA A 71 12.85 15.71 10.55
C ALA A 71 14.14 16.26 9.94
N GLY A 72 14.30 17.60 9.92
CA GLY A 72 15.51 18.24 9.40
C GLY A 72 16.78 17.87 10.19
N GLU A 73 16.72 17.89 11.53
CA GLU A 73 17.83 17.50 12.38
C GLU A 73 18.20 16.01 12.20
N PHE A 74 17.21 15.14 12.00
CA PHE A 74 17.45 13.71 11.75
C PHE A 74 18.09 13.48 10.38
N ILE A 75 17.68 14.20 9.34
CA ILE A 75 18.29 14.10 8.00
C ILE A 75 19.79 14.42 8.08
N LEU A 76 20.17 15.52 8.71
CA LEU A 76 21.59 15.89 8.85
C LEU A 76 22.36 14.91 9.73
N ALA A 77 21.82 14.61 10.92
CA ALA A 77 22.49 13.78 11.91
C ALA A 77 22.62 12.31 11.48
N ALA A 78 21.53 11.73 10.99
CA ALA A 78 21.43 10.33 10.64
C ALA A 78 21.79 10.11 9.16
N ALA A 79 20.97 10.58 8.21
CA ALA A 79 21.21 10.33 6.79
C ALA A 79 22.52 10.97 6.29
N GLY A 80 22.83 12.18 6.78
CA GLY A 80 24.09 12.88 6.53
C GLY A 80 25.28 12.38 7.34
N ARG A 81 25.05 11.56 8.38
CA ARG A 81 26.09 11.03 9.29
C ARG A 81 26.90 12.11 10.02
N GLU A 82 26.34 13.31 10.20
CA GLU A 82 27.04 14.41 10.89
C GLU A 82 27.14 14.20 12.41
N ASP A 83 26.14 13.57 13.03
CA ASP A 83 26.10 13.33 14.48
C ASP A 83 25.24 12.10 14.80
N LEU A 84 25.88 10.93 14.85
CA LEU A 84 25.18 9.67 15.11
C LEU A 84 24.60 9.56 16.53
N ALA A 85 25.17 10.29 17.50
CA ALA A 85 24.66 10.29 18.87
C ALA A 85 23.36 11.09 18.96
N LYS A 86 23.29 12.22 18.25
CA LYS A 86 22.04 12.99 18.08
C LYS A 86 21.02 12.21 17.25
N ALA A 87 21.45 11.56 16.17
CA ALA A 87 20.59 10.70 15.36
C ALA A 87 19.88 9.66 16.22
N TRP A 88 20.63 8.94 17.08
CA TRP A 88 20.05 7.98 18.00
C TRP A 88 18.92 8.61 18.83
N LYS A 89 19.16 9.76 19.48
CA LYS A 89 18.17 10.46 20.31
C LYS A 89 16.91 10.88 19.53
N LEU A 90 17.05 11.20 18.24
CA LEU A 90 15.94 11.58 17.35
C LEU A 90 15.19 10.37 16.79
N THR A 91 15.74 9.17 16.87
CA THR A 91 15.11 7.93 16.40
C THR A 91 14.14 7.37 17.43
N HIS A 92 12.94 6.99 17.00
CA HIS A 92 11.97 6.29 17.84
C HIS A 92 12.48 4.88 18.19
N PRO A 93 12.21 4.34 19.39
CA PRO A 93 12.61 2.98 19.75
C PRO A 93 12.21 1.91 18.74
N GLU A 94 11.05 2.05 18.08
CA GLU A 94 10.58 1.11 17.03
C GLU A 94 11.61 0.93 15.92
N LEU A 95 12.17 2.00 15.36
CA LEU A 95 13.16 1.90 14.27
C LEU A 95 14.48 1.28 14.74
N ARG A 96 14.89 1.56 15.99
CA ARG A 96 16.10 0.97 16.58
C ARG A 96 15.94 -0.54 16.81
N VAL A 97 14.76 -0.97 17.24
CA VAL A 97 14.42 -2.38 17.46
C VAL A 97 14.33 -3.13 16.14
N GLN A 98 13.74 -2.53 15.09
CA GLN A 98 13.63 -3.13 13.77
C GLN A 98 14.99 -3.53 13.17
N CYS A 99 16.04 -2.74 13.41
CA CYS A 99 17.40 -3.08 12.98
C CYS A 99 18.21 -3.89 13.99
N GLY A 100 17.66 -4.17 15.19
CA GLY A 100 18.41 -4.82 16.27
C GLY A 100 19.64 -4.03 16.75
N CYS A 101 19.67 -2.71 16.52
CA CYS A 101 20.87 -1.91 16.74
C CYS A 101 21.03 -1.55 18.23
N SER A 102 22.18 -1.90 18.80
CA SER A 102 22.62 -1.28 20.07
C SER A 102 23.08 0.15 19.83
N TYR A 103 23.14 0.98 20.89
CA TYR A 103 23.68 2.33 20.77
C TYR A 103 25.12 2.32 20.24
N LYS A 104 25.97 1.43 20.76
CA LYS A 104 27.37 1.30 20.30
C LYS A 104 27.45 0.93 18.82
N HIS A 105 26.59 0.02 18.35
CA HIS A 105 26.53 -0.34 16.94
C HIS A 105 26.04 0.83 16.09
N TRP A 106 25.02 1.57 16.56
CA TRP A 106 24.51 2.74 15.87
C TRP A 106 25.59 3.80 15.62
N LEU A 107 26.48 4.02 16.57
CA LEU A 107 27.59 4.96 16.44
C LEU A 107 28.65 4.55 15.39
N THR A 108 28.61 3.32 14.88
CA THR A 108 29.46 2.92 13.74
C THR A 108 28.94 3.44 12.40
N GLY A 109 27.68 3.88 12.34
CA GLY A 109 27.03 4.33 11.11
C GLY A 109 26.41 3.21 10.27
N ASP A 110 26.58 1.95 10.68
CA ASP A 110 25.82 0.79 10.20
C ASP A 110 24.43 0.80 10.85
N ILE A 111 23.52 1.54 10.23
CA ILE A 111 22.18 1.85 10.76
C ILE A 111 21.15 1.77 9.63
N PRO A 112 19.85 1.55 9.95
CA PRO A 112 18.77 1.43 8.95
C PRO A 112 18.37 2.79 8.36
N VAL A 113 19.34 3.67 8.15
CA VAL A 113 19.15 5.01 7.57
C VAL A 113 20.10 5.12 6.40
N GLN A 114 19.56 5.10 5.19
CA GLN A 114 20.36 5.21 3.97
C GLN A 114 21.21 6.49 3.99
N TYR A 115 22.50 6.36 3.74
CA TYR A 115 23.42 7.49 3.68
C TYR A 115 23.06 8.41 2.50
N TYR A 116 23.04 9.71 2.75
CA TYR A 116 22.95 10.76 1.74
C TYR A 116 23.97 11.86 2.10
N PRO A 117 24.97 12.16 1.26
CA PRO A 117 26.05 13.06 1.63
C PRO A 117 25.53 14.46 2.00
N PRO A 118 25.81 14.96 3.22
CA PRO A 118 25.21 16.21 3.70
C PRO A 118 25.75 17.42 2.97
N ASN A 119 27.04 17.39 2.61
CA ASN A 119 27.71 18.43 1.83
C ASN A 119 27.11 18.59 0.43
N ASP A 120 26.42 17.56 -0.06
CA ASP A 120 25.72 17.60 -1.32
C ASP A 120 24.27 18.06 -1.20
N ILE A 121 23.68 18.22 0.00
CA ILE A 121 22.29 18.68 0.13
C ILE A 121 22.22 20.20 -0.11
N GLN A 122 21.43 20.62 -1.10
CA GLN A 122 21.06 22.02 -1.30
C GLN A 122 19.84 22.39 -0.49
N THR A 123 18.80 21.55 -0.56
CA THR A 123 17.54 21.77 0.15
C THR A 123 16.82 20.44 0.39
N ALA A 124 15.94 20.44 1.38
CA ALA A 124 14.99 19.38 1.64
C ALA A 124 13.56 19.94 1.55
N SER A 125 12.72 19.30 0.75
CA SER A 125 11.30 19.63 0.64
C SER A 125 10.47 18.52 1.30
N PHE A 126 9.43 18.93 2.02
CA PHE A 126 8.53 18.02 2.73
C PHE A 126 7.15 18.07 2.07
N ASP A 127 6.57 16.90 1.83
CA ASP A 127 5.16 16.73 1.54
C ASP A 127 4.53 15.84 2.62
N VAL A 128 3.26 16.05 2.92
CA VAL A 128 2.57 15.39 4.03
C VAL A 128 1.60 14.37 3.47
N ASP A 129 1.96 13.09 3.60
CA ASP A 129 1.10 11.98 3.16
C ASP A 129 0.02 11.68 4.18
N GLU A 130 0.36 11.75 5.48
CA GLU A 130 -0.57 11.49 6.57
C GLU A 130 -0.27 12.40 7.77
N LEU A 131 -1.33 12.92 8.40
CA LEU A 131 -1.25 13.75 9.60
C LEU A 131 -2.27 13.25 10.63
N THR A 132 -1.78 12.65 11.72
CA THR A 132 -2.60 12.25 12.86
C THR A 132 -2.07 12.90 14.15
N PRO A 133 -2.82 12.84 15.27
CA PRO A 133 -2.36 13.40 16.54
C PRO A 133 -1.07 12.76 17.11
N ASN A 134 -0.74 11.53 16.69
CA ASN A 134 0.35 10.75 17.26
C ASN A 134 1.40 10.31 16.23
N GLU A 135 1.09 10.40 14.95
CA GLU A 135 1.96 9.92 13.87
C GLU A 135 1.75 10.76 12.61
N ILE A 136 2.85 11.07 11.94
CA ILE A 136 2.89 11.88 10.72
C ILE A 136 3.77 11.15 9.72
N PHE A 137 3.28 10.99 8.51
CA PHE A 137 4.03 10.39 7.41
C PHE A 137 4.38 11.45 6.38
N LEU A 138 5.67 11.56 6.08
CA LEU A 138 6.25 12.59 5.23
C LEU A 138 6.91 11.96 4.01
N ARG A 139 6.77 12.64 2.87
CA ARG A 139 7.69 12.46 1.75
C ARG A 139 8.74 13.55 1.79
N VAL A 140 9.99 13.13 1.80
CA VAL A 140 11.15 14.02 1.88
C VAL A 140 11.89 13.94 0.56
N LEU A 141 11.87 15.01 -0.21
CA LEU A 141 12.73 15.17 -1.38
C LEU A 141 14.04 15.82 -0.93
N LEU A 142 15.15 15.09 -1.08
CA LEU A 142 16.49 15.66 -0.94
C LEU A 142 16.98 16.10 -2.31
N VAL A 143 17.25 17.39 -2.44
CA VAL A 143 17.77 17.98 -3.67
C VAL A 143 19.27 18.23 -3.51
N PRO A 144 20.12 17.66 -4.37
CA PRO A 144 21.54 17.87 -4.30
C PRO A 144 21.94 19.27 -4.82
N LYS A 145 23.11 19.75 -4.42
CA LYS A 145 23.74 20.97 -4.95
C LYS A 145 24.04 20.79 -6.43
N LYS A 146 23.95 21.91 -7.17
CA LYS A 146 24.32 21.95 -8.58
C LYS A 146 25.76 21.45 -8.74
N GLY A 147 25.96 20.48 -9.64
CA GLY A 147 27.27 19.87 -9.91
C GLY A 147 27.62 18.66 -9.03
N SER A 148 26.78 18.30 -8.06
CA SER A 148 26.94 17.04 -7.33
C SER A 148 26.70 15.83 -8.25
N THR A 149 27.40 14.74 -8.00
CA THR A 149 27.18 13.45 -8.67
C THR A 149 26.06 12.64 -8.01
N VAL A 150 25.58 13.07 -6.83
CA VAL A 150 24.45 12.47 -6.12
C VAL A 150 23.15 12.83 -6.84
N LYS A 151 22.27 11.85 -7.02
CA LYS A 151 20.96 12.06 -7.64
C LYS A 151 19.96 12.57 -6.59
N PRO A 152 18.99 13.42 -6.97
CA PRO A 152 17.83 13.70 -6.12
C PRO A 152 17.15 12.40 -5.73
N GLN A 153 16.74 12.29 -4.47
CA GLN A 153 16.11 11.08 -3.94
C GLN A 153 14.94 11.46 -3.03
N VAL A 154 13.83 10.74 -3.19
CA VAL A 154 12.67 10.82 -2.30
C VAL A 154 12.79 9.74 -1.24
N PHE A 155 12.55 10.11 0.00
CA PHE A 155 12.47 9.22 1.14
C PHE A 155 11.10 9.32 1.79
N ASP A 156 10.61 8.18 2.24
CA ASP A 156 9.48 8.10 3.15
C ASP A 156 9.98 8.18 4.57
N MET A 157 9.43 9.12 5.35
CA MET A 157 9.78 9.35 6.74
C MET A 157 8.52 9.30 7.61
N GLY A 158 8.52 8.42 8.60
CA GLY A 158 7.55 8.42 9.68
C GLY A 158 8.08 9.21 10.86
N VAL A 159 7.24 10.06 11.45
CA VAL A 159 7.52 10.74 12.72
C VAL A 159 6.39 10.44 13.70
N LYS A 160 6.74 9.81 14.82
CA LYS A 160 5.79 9.32 15.81
C LYS A 160 6.07 9.90 17.19
N VAL A 161 5.01 10.15 17.93
CA VAL A 161 5.09 10.54 19.32
C VAL A 161 5.65 9.38 20.16
N SER A 162 6.62 9.70 21.00
CA SER A 162 7.16 8.83 22.03
C SER A 162 6.97 9.45 23.42
N GLY A 163 6.84 8.60 24.43
CA GLY A 163 6.66 9.02 25.83
C GLY A 163 5.28 9.62 26.12
N SER A 164 5.14 10.17 27.31
CA SER A 164 3.88 10.75 27.81
C SER A 164 4.13 11.99 28.67
N GLY A 165 3.10 12.84 28.80
CA GLY A 165 3.17 14.06 29.61
C GLY A 165 4.35 14.96 29.22
N LYS A 166 5.20 15.29 30.20
CA LYS A 166 6.40 16.14 30.00
C LYS A 166 7.51 15.47 29.19
N GLN A 167 7.46 14.14 29.00
CA GLN A 167 8.44 13.38 28.21
C GLN A 167 7.96 13.14 26.77
N LYS A 168 6.84 13.74 26.37
CA LYS A 168 6.29 13.61 25.02
C LYS A 168 7.25 14.25 24.00
N ALA A 169 7.77 13.45 23.08
CA ALA A 169 8.68 13.90 22.02
C ALA A 169 8.26 13.31 20.68
N TRP A 170 8.42 14.07 19.59
CA TRP A 170 8.30 13.54 18.23
C TRP A 170 9.64 12.95 17.82
N LEU A 171 9.65 11.70 17.37
CA LEU A 171 10.85 10.96 16.98
C LEU A 171 10.61 10.24 15.65
N VAL A 172 11.66 10.04 14.87
CA VAL A 172 11.58 9.37 13.57
C VAL A 172 11.44 7.86 13.77
N ASN A 173 10.33 7.27 13.35
CA ASN A 173 10.07 5.82 13.46
C ASN A 173 10.19 5.07 12.13
N TYR A 174 10.36 5.77 11.01
CA TYR A 174 10.52 5.15 9.70
C TYR A 174 11.40 6.01 8.78
N TRP A 175 12.25 5.35 7.98
CA TRP A 175 13.06 5.96 6.94
C TRP A 175 13.34 4.94 5.84
N ALA A 176 12.89 5.19 4.61
CA ALA A 176 13.20 4.34 3.47
C ALA A 176 13.25 5.13 2.17
N PRO A 177 14.15 4.78 1.21
CA PRO A 177 14.08 5.37 -0.12
C PRO A 177 12.78 4.94 -0.80
N ARG A 178 12.05 5.90 -1.35
CA ARG A 178 10.88 5.60 -2.18
C ARG A 178 11.35 5.23 -3.59
N SER A 179 10.99 4.02 -4.04
CA SER A 179 11.15 3.62 -5.43
C SER A 179 9.90 4.02 -6.21
N SER A 180 10.07 4.68 -7.35
CA SER A 180 8.99 4.80 -8.35
C SER A 180 9.24 3.74 -9.42
N ILE A 181 8.33 2.76 -9.54
CA ILE A 181 8.27 1.91 -10.73
C ILE A 181 7.60 2.75 -11.82
N PRO A 182 8.26 3.04 -12.95
CA PRO A 182 7.62 3.73 -14.06
C PRO A 182 6.45 2.87 -14.54
N VAL A 183 5.23 3.42 -14.54
CA VAL A 183 4.11 2.77 -15.24
C VAL A 183 4.42 2.90 -16.74
N PRO A 184 4.53 1.81 -17.50
CA PRO A 184 4.71 1.89 -18.94
C PRO A 184 3.60 2.76 -19.53
N ALA A 185 3.95 3.71 -20.39
CA ALA A 185 2.95 4.41 -21.18
C ALA A 185 2.11 3.36 -21.92
N ALA A 186 0.78 3.49 -21.86
CA ALA A 186 -0.09 2.64 -22.65
C ALA A 186 0.40 2.66 -24.09
N ILE A 187 0.54 1.47 -24.69
CA ILE A 187 0.91 1.36 -26.09
C ILE A 187 -0.24 2.02 -26.85
N ASP A 188 -0.02 3.21 -27.39
CA ASP A 188 -0.95 3.84 -28.32
C ASP A 188 -1.11 2.84 -29.48
N GLY A 189 -2.28 2.20 -29.54
CA GLY A 189 -2.63 1.26 -30.58
C GLY A 189 -2.62 1.98 -31.92
N GLY A 190 -1.65 1.64 -32.77
CA GLY A 190 -1.59 2.05 -34.16
C GLY A 190 -2.60 1.32 -35.04
#